data_AF-A0A1B6J8H0-F1
#
_entry.id   AF-A0A1B6J8H0-F1
#
_cell.length_a   1.000
_cell.length_b   1.000
_cell.length_c   1.000
_cell.angle_alpha   90.00
_cell.angle_beta   90.00
_cell.angle_gamma   90.00
#
_symmetry.space_group_name_H-M   'P 1'
#
loop_
_entity.id
_entity.type
_entity.pdbx_description
1 polymer ?
#
loop_
_entity_poly.entity_id
_entity_poly.type
_entity_poly.pdbx_seq_one_letter_code
_entity_poly.pdbx_strand_id
1 'polypeptide(L)'
;MFYTCRTKLKSNFCIQFVRKLCEESSQLHLKSKYDVVIIGGGHNGLVAAAYLAKAGAKVCVLERRYLLGGAAVTEEIIPGFKFSRASYVLSLLRPQIYSDLNLKEHGLKVYLRDPYSYTPLREHFWKSTQAKSLTLSRNHLKNQEEIAKFSKKDAQVYQEYEELLSRLVDAVEPLMDISPHSLMNTLDQPSAWGKTLSAWNNSSNLTELVKIVFKMGKDIRPLYELMTASPKKVLSRWFESEPLRATLATDALIGTMASTDTPGVGYVLLHHVMGGVEGVKGAWAYPEGGMGAVSAAIAASARSFGAELYTDQMVTAIKTDSSGAAVGVVTSGGIEVDARLVLSNATPAATLSLLPPGTLSEETTSALQAIQYESPVTKINVALSRIPQFLANPTASSDRVMPHHHATIHLNCENCDIVDEAYRDAQRGVLPT
;
A
#
# COMPACT_ATOMS: atom_id res chain seq x y z
N MET A 1 -2.92 -16.04 -32.01
CA MET A 1 -1.81 -17.02 -31.92
C MET A 1 -0.90 -16.56 -30.78
N PHE A 2 -1.19 -16.98 -29.55
CA PHE A 2 -0.44 -16.59 -28.36
C PHE A 2 0.86 -17.39 -28.31
N TYR A 3 1.99 -16.77 -28.62
CA TYR A 3 3.31 -17.38 -28.45
C TYR A 3 3.72 -17.28 -26.98
N THR A 4 3.51 -18.36 -26.22
CA THR A 4 4.17 -18.59 -24.93
C THR A 4 5.65 -18.86 -25.19
N CYS A 5 6.47 -17.80 -25.22
CA CYS A 5 7.91 -17.95 -25.31
C CYS A 5 8.48 -18.35 -23.95
N ARG A 6 8.56 -19.66 -23.67
CA ARG A 6 9.49 -20.20 -22.66
C ARG A 6 10.91 -20.16 -23.23
N THR A 7 11.56 -19.00 -23.17
CA THR A 7 12.99 -18.91 -23.48
C THR A 7 13.80 -19.09 -22.20
N LYS A 8 14.57 -20.19 -22.15
CA LYS A 8 15.75 -20.36 -21.30
C LYS A 8 16.77 -19.27 -21.67
N LEU A 9 16.63 -18.07 -21.13
CA LEU A 9 17.58 -16.97 -21.33
C LEU A 9 18.58 -16.95 -20.18
N LYS A 10 19.86 -16.95 -20.57
CA LYS A 10 21.06 -16.95 -19.72
C LYS A 10 20.96 -15.85 -18.65
N SER A 11 20.59 -16.22 -17.43
CA SER A 11 20.40 -15.31 -16.29
C SER A 11 21.69 -14.75 -15.69
N ASN A 12 22.86 -15.06 -16.25
CA ASN A 12 24.12 -14.83 -15.54
C ASN A 12 24.67 -13.40 -15.63
N PHE A 13 24.32 -12.62 -16.66
CA PHE A 13 24.98 -11.31 -16.86
C PHE A 13 24.33 -10.16 -16.06
N CYS A 14 22.99 -10.13 -15.98
CA CYS A 14 22.28 -9.10 -15.21
C CYS A 14 22.36 -9.33 -13.70
N ILE A 15 22.39 -10.61 -13.26
CA ILE A 15 22.61 -11.00 -11.87
C ILE A 15 24.02 -10.59 -11.40
N GLN A 16 25.03 -10.69 -12.25
CA GLN A 16 26.42 -10.35 -11.89
C GLN A 16 26.62 -8.85 -11.63
N PHE A 17 25.96 -7.97 -12.38
CA PHE A 17 26.11 -6.52 -12.20
C PHE A 17 25.38 -6.01 -10.95
N VAL A 18 24.21 -6.58 -10.62
CA VAL A 18 23.50 -6.32 -9.36
C VAL A 18 24.24 -6.92 -8.16
N ARG A 19 24.83 -8.12 -8.32
CA ARG A 19 25.72 -8.71 -7.30
C ARG A 19 26.87 -7.79 -6.94
N LYS A 20 27.45 -7.07 -7.90
CA LYS A 20 28.62 -6.19 -7.66
C LYS A 20 28.32 -4.97 -6.77
N LEU A 21 27.07 -4.50 -6.73
CA LEU A 21 26.62 -3.47 -5.76
C LEU A 21 26.15 -4.09 -4.43
N CYS A 22 25.79 -5.37 -4.42
CA CYS A 22 25.53 -6.15 -3.21
C CYS A 22 26.80 -6.72 -2.55
N GLU A 23 27.93 -6.79 -3.28
CA GLU A 23 29.17 -7.41 -2.83
C GLU A 23 29.82 -6.67 -1.65
N GLU A 24 29.62 -5.37 -1.50
CA GLU A 24 30.07 -4.62 -0.31
C GLU A 24 29.34 -5.06 0.98
N SER A 25 28.16 -5.70 0.86
CA SER A 25 27.42 -6.30 1.99
C SER A 25 27.68 -7.80 2.17
N SER A 26 28.41 -8.44 1.25
CA SER A 26 28.59 -9.91 1.22
C SER A 26 29.71 -10.44 2.11
N GLN A 27 30.44 -9.56 2.81
CA GLN A 27 31.56 -9.93 3.70
C GLN A 27 31.20 -9.98 5.19
N LEU A 28 29.94 -9.71 5.57
CA LEU A 28 29.50 -9.98 6.94
C LEU A 28 29.13 -11.46 7.05
N HIS A 29 29.93 -12.22 7.80
CA HIS A 29 29.51 -13.53 8.25
C HIS A 29 28.31 -13.38 9.19
N LEU A 30 27.25 -14.16 8.94
CA LEU A 30 26.09 -14.21 9.82
C LEU A 30 26.54 -14.64 11.22
N LYS A 31 26.29 -13.82 12.22
CA LYS A 31 26.67 -14.10 13.61
C LYS A 31 25.72 -15.14 14.21
N SER A 32 26.19 -15.84 15.22
CA SER A 32 25.38 -16.84 15.93
C SER A 32 24.39 -16.24 16.94
N LYS A 33 24.47 -14.94 17.26
CA LYS A 33 23.62 -14.33 18.29
C LYS A 33 23.31 -12.85 18.05
N TYR A 34 22.03 -12.49 18.21
CA TYR A 34 21.51 -11.13 18.17
C TYR A 34 20.55 -10.87 19.34
N ASP A 35 20.18 -9.61 19.57
CA ASP A 35 19.08 -9.29 20.48
C ASP A 35 17.75 -9.57 19.79
N VAL A 36 17.63 -9.17 18.52
CA VAL A 36 16.43 -9.36 17.70
C VAL A 36 16.78 -9.95 16.34
N VAL A 37 16.06 -11.00 15.95
CA VAL A 37 16.06 -11.53 14.58
C VAL A 37 14.73 -11.16 13.92
N ILE A 38 14.77 -10.60 12.71
CA ILE A 38 13.59 -10.32 11.90
C ILE A 38 13.57 -11.24 10.68
N ILE A 39 12.49 -12.00 10.53
CA ILE A 39 12.27 -12.92 9.40
C ILE A 39 11.56 -12.15 8.28
N GLY A 40 12.27 -11.93 7.17
CA GLY A 40 11.76 -11.26 5.98
C GLY A 40 12.14 -9.77 5.89
N GLY A 41 12.88 -9.43 4.84
CA GLY A 41 13.37 -8.08 4.54
C GLY A 41 12.38 -7.21 3.76
N GLY A 42 11.07 -7.39 3.98
CA GLY A 42 10.05 -6.46 3.48
C GLY A 42 10.10 -5.10 4.16
N HIS A 43 9.51 -4.07 3.56
CA HIS A 43 9.51 -2.69 4.08
C HIS A 43 9.12 -2.58 5.57
N ASN A 44 8.11 -3.31 6.06
CA ASN A 44 7.74 -3.31 7.48
C ASN A 44 8.84 -3.87 8.39
N GLY A 45 9.45 -5.00 8.00
CA GLY A 45 10.59 -5.59 8.72
C GLY A 45 11.82 -4.68 8.71
N LEU A 46 12.05 -3.95 7.62
CA LEU A 46 13.13 -2.96 7.54
C LEU A 46 12.88 -1.75 8.44
N VAL A 47 11.63 -1.26 8.53
CA VAL A 47 11.25 -0.20 9.46
C VAL A 47 11.45 -0.66 10.90
N ALA A 48 10.96 -1.85 11.25
CA ALA A 48 11.17 -2.43 12.58
C ALA A 48 12.66 -2.57 12.91
N ALA A 49 13.47 -3.04 11.95
CA ALA A 49 14.91 -3.14 12.11
C ALA A 49 15.56 -1.78 12.39
N ALA A 50 15.17 -0.75 11.63
CA ALA A 50 15.71 0.59 11.79
C ALA A 50 15.41 1.17 13.18
N TYR A 51 14.16 1.08 13.65
CA TYR A 51 13.79 1.60 14.97
C TYR A 51 14.44 0.81 16.12
N LEU A 52 14.51 -0.51 16.03
CA LEU A 52 15.16 -1.34 17.06
C LEU A 52 16.67 -1.11 17.11
N ALA A 53 17.34 -1.00 15.95
CA ALA A 53 18.76 -0.67 15.89
C ALA A 53 19.02 0.76 16.37
N LYS A 54 18.16 1.73 16.02
CA LYS A 54 18.22 3.11 16.53
C LYS A 54 18.10 3.17 18.06
N ALA A 55 17.34 2.24 18.66
CA ALA A 55 17.25 2.06 20.10
C ALA A 55 18.43 1.30 20.73
N GLY A 56 19.44 0.90 19.94
CA GLY A 56 20.66 0.26 20.39
C GLY A 56 20.63 -1.27 20.44
N ALA A 57 19.58 -1.92 19.94
CA ALA A 57 19.52 -3.38 19.88
C ALA A 57 20.43 -3.93 18.77
N LYS A 58 21.05 -5.09 19.00
CA LYS A 58 21.73 -5.84 17.93
C LYS A 58 20.68 -6.57 17.09
N VAL A 59 20.41 -6.05 15.91
CA VAL A 59 19.34 -6.56 15.02
C VAL A 59 19.93 -7.22 13.79
N CYS A 60 19.40 -8.39 13.43
CA CYS A 60 19.59 -8.93 12.08
C CYS A 60 18.26 -9.15 11.34
N VAL A 61 18.27 -8.88 10.04
CA VAL A 61 17.16 -9.19 9.13
C VAL A 61 17.60 -10.31 8.19
N LEU A 62 16.79 -11.36 8.07
CA LEU A 62 17.03 -12.50 7.20
C LEU A 62 15.99 -12.53 6.08
N GLU A 63 16.40 -12.17 4.85
CA GLU A 63 15.57 -12.16 3.66
C GLU A 63 15.92 -13.34 2.75
N ARG A 64 14.91 -14.11 2.33
CA ARG A 64 15.10 -15.29 1.47
C ARG A 64 15.51 -14.95 0.04
N ARG A 65 15.13 -13.78 -0.46
CA ARG A 65 15.43 -13.31 -1.82
C ARG A 65 16.78 -12.62 -1.86
N TYR A 66 17.29 -12.45 -3.07
CA TYR A 66 18.50 -11.69 -3.37
C TYR A 66 18.35 -10.16 -3.19
N LEU A 67 17.15 -9.67 -2.86
CA LEU A 67 16.89 -8.24 -2.64
C LEU A 67 15.91 -7.99 -1.49
N LEU A 68 16.03 -6.81 -0.89
CA LEU A 68 15.18 -6.31 0.18
C LEU A 68 14.00 -5.49 -0.38
N GLY A 69 12.90 -5.44 0.36
CA GLY A 69 11.76 -4.52 0.15
C GLY A 69 10.39 -5.20 0.07
N GLY A 70 10.33 -6.51 -0.19
CA GLY A 70 9.07 -7.26 -0.27
C GLY A 70 8.17 -6.75 -1.39
N ALA A 71 7.02 -6.15 -1.05
CA ALA A 71 6.10 -5.54 -2.01
C ALA A 71 6.59 -4.19 -2.59
N ALA A 72 7.61 -3.57 -1.97
CA ALA A 72 8.18 -2.29 -2.38
C ALA A 72 9.56 -2.51 -3.01
N VAL A 73 9.60 -3.26 -4.11
CA VAL A 73 10.83 -3.55 -4.86
C VAL A 73 10.75 -3.05 -6.29
N THR A 74 11.89 -2.63 -6.82
CA THR A 74 12.10 -2.35 -8.25
C THR A 74 13.05 -3.41 -8.81
N GLU A 75 12.64 -4.10 -9.88
CA GLU A 75 13.47 -5.12 -10.54
C GLU A 75 13.56 -4.87 -12.04
N GLU A 76 14.69 -5.20 -12.65
CA GLU A 76 14.86 -5.23 -14.10
C GLU A 76 14.39 -6.58 -14.64
N ILE A 77 13.16 -6.61 -15.15
CA ILE A 77 12.54 -7.85 -15.67
C ILE A 77 12.86 -8.00 -17.16
N ILE A 78 12.91 -6.89 -17.88
CA ILE A 78 13.22 -6.80 -19.30
C ILE A 78 14.49 -5.95 -19.41
N PRO A 79 15.55 -6.40 -20.10
CA PRO A 79 16.79 -5.63 -20.21
C PRO A 79 16.55 -4.18 -20.65
N GLY A 80 17.08 -3.24 -19.88
CA GLY A 80 16.88 -1.79 -20.06
C GLY A 80 15.62 -1.22 -19.39
N PHE A 81 14.74 -2.05 -18.80
CA PHE A 81 13.49 -1.61 -18.18
C PHE A 81 13.35 -2.11 -16.74
N LYS A 82 13.17 -1.15 -15.83
CA LYS A 82 12.94 -1.40 -14.41
C LYS A 82 11.47 -1.23 -14.06
N PHE A 83 10.94 -2.14 -13.24
CA PHE A 83 9.53 -2.16 -12.84
C PHE A 83 9.40 -2.26 -11.33
N SER A 84 8.58 -1.40 -10.74
CA SER A 84 8.09 -1.62 -9.38
C SER A 84 7.15 -2.83 -9.40
N ARG A 85 7.47 -3.93 -8.72
CA ARG A 85 6.78 -5.23 -8.95
C ARG A 85 5.36 -5.29 -8.41
N ALA A 86 5.15 -4.94 -7.14
CA ALA A 86 3.83 -4.91 -6.53
C ALA A 86 3.34 -3.47 -6.39
N SER A 87 3.81 -2.73 -5.38
CA SER A 87 3.50 -1.30 -5.23
C SER A 87 4.12 -0.48 -6.37
N TYR A 88 3.53 0.66 -6.72
CA TYR A 88 3.98 1.52 -7.84
C TYR A 88 3.89 3.03 -7.55
N VAL A 89 3.32 3.44 -6.42
CA VAL A 89 3.18 4.83 -5.95
C VAL A 89 3.33 4.87 -4.44
N LEU A 90 3.75 6.03 -3.92
CA LEU A 90 3.93 6.28 -2.49
C LEU A 90 2.92 7.34 -2.01
N SER A 91 2.23 7.06 -0.90
CA SER A 91 1.30 8.01 -0.26
C SER A 91 1.04 7.66 1.21
N LEU A 92 0.85 6.37 1.53
CA LEU A 92 0.46 5.92 2.86
C LEU A 92 1.64 5.58 3.79
N LEU A 93 2.87 6.02 3.46
CA LEU A 93 4.00 5.91 4.38
C LEU A 93 3.85 6.99 5.46
N ARG A 94 3.71 6.57 6.73
CA ARG A 94 3.48 7.50 7.85
C ARG A 94 4.58 8.57 7.89
N PRO A 95 4.24 9.87 8.01
CA PRO A 95 5.23 10.96 8.04
C PRO A 95 6.29 10.80 9.13
N GLN A 96 5.92 10.20 10.27
CA GLN A 96 6.82 9.92 11.39
C GLN A 96 7.94 8.96 10.96
N ILE A 97 7.61 7.89 10.22
CA ILE A 97 8.62 6.96 9.69
C ILE A 97 9.54 7.68 8.70
N TYR A 98 8.98 8.53 7.84
CA TYR A 98 9.75 9.31 6.88
C TYR A 98 10.78 10.22 7.55
N SER A 99 10.35 10.92 8.61
CA SER A 99 11.16 11.86 9.38
C SER A 99 12.13 11.15 10.32
N ASP A 100 11.67 10.23 11.16
CA ASP A 100 12.49 9.57 12.19
C ASP A 100 13.65 8.78 11.61
N LEU A 101 13.46 8.23 10.41
CA LEU A 101 14.45 7.44 9.70
C LEU A 101 15.23 8.27 8.67
N ASN A 102 15.04 9.59 8.63
CA ASN A 102 15.72 10.53 7.73
C ASN A 102 15.75 10.05 6.27
N LEU A 103 14.64 9.53 5.74
CA LEU A 103 14.66 8.80 4.46
C LEU A 103 15.17 9.65 3.28
N LYS A 104 14.94 10.96 3.34
CA LYS A 104 15.46 11.93 2.36
C LYS A 104 16.99 12.01 2.37
N GLU A 105 17.61 11.98 3.55
CA GLU A 105 19.08 11.94 3.71
C GLU A 105 19.66 10.61 3.23
N HIS A 106 18.88 9.53 3.34
CA HIS A 106 19.19 8.22 2.76
C HIS A 106 18.79 8.08 1.28
N GLY A 107 18.57 9.21 0.58
CA GLY A 107 18.45 9.26 -0.88
C GLY A 107 17.05 9.06 -1.43
N LEU A 108 16.00 8.99 -0.59
CA LEU A 108 14.63 8.94 -1.08
C LEU A 108 14.26 10.29 -1.71
N LYS A 109 14.03 10.28 -3.02
CA LYS A 109 13.47 11.39 -3.78
C LYS A 109 12.15 10.97 -4.38
N VAL A 110 11.20 11.90 -4.40
CA VAL A 110 9.82 11.65 -4.83
C VAL A 110 9.32 12.77 -5.72
N TYR A 111 8.56 12.41 -6.74
CA TYR A 111 7.93 13.33 -7.67
C TYR A 111 6.42 13.27 -7.47
N LEU A 112 5.81 14.40 -7.14
CA LEU A 112 4.36 14.47 -6.97
C LEU A 112 3.65 14.04 -8.25
N ARG A 113 2.62 13.22 -8.08
CA ARG A 113 1.76 12.75 -9.17
C ARG A 113 0.72 13.84 -9.48
N ASP A 114 0.99 14.64 -10.51
CA ASP A 114 0.08 15.69 -10.99
C ASP A 114 0.18 15.86 -12.52
N PRO A 115 -0.91 15.65 -13.30
CA PRO A 115 -2.23 15.22 -12.86
C PRO A 115 -2.20 13.83 -12.19
N TYR A 116 -3.13 13.57 -11.28
CA TYR A 116 -3.20 12.30 -10.56
C TYR A 116 -4.08 11.25 -11.25
N SER A 117 -5.03 11.69 -12.07
CA SER A 117 -5.96 10.81 -12.78
C SER A 117 -6.18 11.28 -14.21
N TYR A 118 -6.24 10.32 -15.12
CA TYR A 118 -6.63 10.51 -16.51
C TYR A 118 -7.55 9.35 -16.95
N THR A 119 -8.75 9.68 -17.39
CA THR A 119 -9.76 8.73 -17.84
C THR A 119 -10.10 9.03 -19.31
N PRO A 120 -9.45 8.37 -20.28
CA PRO A 120 -9.85 8.45 -21.68
C PRO A 120 -11.15 7.66 -21.91
N LEU A 121 -12.07 8.21 -22.69
CA LEU A 121 -13.32 7.54 -23.09
C LEU A 121 -13.16 6.91 -24.48
N ARG A 122 -13.78 5.76 -24.71
CA ARG A 122 -13.83 5.14 -26.05
C ARG A 122 -14.67 5.98 -27.02
N GLU A 123 -14.31 5.97 -28.31
CA GLU A 123 -14.90 6.86 -29.34
C GLU A 123 -16.43 6.81 -29.42
N HIS A 124 -17.03 5.63 -29.23
CA HIS A 124 -18.48 5.48 -29.29
C HIS A 124 -19.22 6.18 -28.13
N PHE A 125 -18.53 6.52 -27.02
CA PHE A 125 -19.06 7.33 -25.91
C PHE A 125 -18.89 8.84 -26.11
N TRP A 126 -18.14 9.30 -27.12
CA TRP A 126 -17.97 10.74 -27.37
C TRP A 126 -19.24 11.41 -27.92
N LYS A 127 -20.21 10.61 -28.38
CA LYS A 127 -21.50 11.13 -28.83
C LYS A 127 -22.41 11.47 -27.65
N SER A 128 -22.30 10.75 -26.54
CA SER A 128 -23.13 10.96 -25.34
C SER A 128 -22.54 11.99 -24.39
N THR A 129 -21.24 12.28 -24.48
CA THR A 129 -20.54 13.27 -23.68
C THR A 129 -19.72 14.14 -24.61
N GLN A 130 -19.91 15.46 -24.65
CA GLN A 130 -19.14 16.34 -25.55
C GLN A 130 -17.62 16.28 -25.30
N ALA A 131 -17.21 15.66 -24.20
CA ALA A 131 -15.84 15.42 -23.78
C ALA A 131 -15.33 14.04 -24.22
N LYS A 132 -14.02 13.96 -24.47
CA LYS A 132 -13.35 12.69 -24.84
C LYS A 132 -12.59 12.03 -23.69
N SER A 133 -12.36 12.78 -22.62
CA SER A 133 -11.57 12.36 -21.46
C SER A 133 -11.92 13.20 -20.23
N LEU A 134 -11.63 12.67 -19.06
CA LEU A 134 -11.60 13.39 -17.78
C LEU A 134 -10.16 13.40 -17.24
N THR A 135 -9.62 14.57 -16.90
CA THR A 135 -8.32 14.66 -16.20
C THR A 135 -8.52 15.32 -14.85
N LEU A 136 -8.03 14.71 -13.78
CA LEU A 136 -8.05 15.31 -12.44
C LEU A 136 -6.62 15.56 -11.95
N SER A 137 -6.44 16.72 -11.35
CA SER A 137 -5.16 17.30 -10.96
C SER A 137 -5.26 17.91 -9.57
N ARG A 138 -4.13 18.36 -9.02
CA ARG A 138 -4.15 19.08 -7.74
C ARG A 138 -4.76 20.48 -7.84
N ASN A 139 -5.04 20.98 -9.05
CA ASN A 139 -5.61 22.30 -9.26
C ASN A 139 -7.13 22.22 -9.35
N HIS A 140 -7.80 22.73 -8.31
CA HIS A 140 -9.26 22.75 -8.23
C HIS A 140 -9.97 23.41 -9.42
N LEU A 141 -9.47 24.54 -9.95
CA LEU A 141 -10.08 25.24 -11.08
C LEU A 141 -10.01 24.37 -12.35
N LYS A 142 -8.87 23.72 -12.57
CA LYS A 142 -8.74 22.77 -13.70
C LYS A 142 -9.69 21.58 -13.55
N ASN A 143 -9.86 21.07 -12.33
CA ASN A 143 -10.81 19.97 -12.10
C ASN A 143 -12.25 20.43 -12.36
N GLN A 144 -12.62 21.64 -11.94
CA GLN A 144 -13.93 22.22 -12.25
C GLN A 144 -14.14 22.36 -13.77
N GLU A 145 -13.14 22.86 -14.50
CA GLU A 145 -13.19 22.96 -15.97
C GLU A 145 -13.33 21.59 -16.64
N GLU A 146 -12.57 20.58 -16.20
CA GLU A 146 -12.63 19.22 -16.74
C GLU A 146 -13.97 18.53 -16.45
N ILE A 147 -14.48 18.65 -15.21
CA ILE A 147 -15.77 18.08 -14.80
C ILE A 147 -16.94 18.79 -15.50
N ALA A 148 -16.85 20.11 -15.71
CA ALA A 148 -17.90 20.90 -16.36
C ALA A 148 -18.17 20.48 -17.81
N LYS A 149 -17.23 19.77 -18.45
CA LYS A 149 -17.45 19.16 -19.78
C LYS A 149 -18.46 18.01 -19.74
N PHE A 150 -18.72 17.44 -18.56
CA PHE A 150 -19.68 16.37 -18.32
C PHE A 150 -20.91 16.85 -17.55
N SER A 151 -20.71 17.61 -16.46
CA SER A 151 -21.79 18.26 -15.71
C SER A 151 -21.29 19.53 -15.01
N LYS A 152 -21.95 20.66 -15.27
CA LYS A 152 -21.70 21.92 -14.57
C LYS A 152 -22.07 21.84 -13.08
N LYS A 153 -23.09 21.04 -12.74
CA LYS A 153 -23.54 20.84 -11.36
C LYS A 153 -22.47 20.09 -10.57
N ASP A 154 -21.96 19.00 -11.12
CA ASP A 154 -20.88 18.22 -10.50
C ASP A 154 -19.63 19.08 -10.30
N ALA A 155 -19.27 19.91 -11.29
CA ALA A 155 -18.14 20.82 -11.18
C ALA A 155 -18.27 21.79 -10.01
N GLN A 156 -19.47 22.31 -9.74
CA GLN A 156 -19.73 23.24 -8.64
C GLN A 156 -19.57 22.58 -7.26
N VAL A 157 -19.97 21.32 -7.12
CA VAL A 157 -19.99 20.62 -5.82
C VAL A 157 -18.76 19.75 -5.56
N TYR A 158 -17.90 19.52 -6.55
CA TYR A 158 -16.72 18.65 -6.42
C TYR A 158 -15.75 19.10 -5.33
N GLN A 159 -15.54 20.41 -5.17
CA GLN A 159 -14.69 20.93 -4.10
C GLN A 159 -15.27 20.64 -2.70
N GLU A 160 -16.59 20.80 -2.53
CA GLU A 160 -17.24 20.52 -1.24
C GLU A 160 -17.13 19.04 -0.85
N TYR A 161 -17.17 18.14 -1.85
CA TYR A 161 -16.94 16.72 -1.67
C TYR A 161 -15.51 16.43 -1.18
N GLU A 162 -14.48 16.97 -1.85
CA GLU A 162 -13.07 16.80 -1.45
C GLU A 162 -12.81 17.36 -0.04
N GLU A 163 -13.38 18.52 0.28
CA GLU A 163 -13.28 19.13 1.61
C GLU A 163 -13.95 18.28 2.69
N LEU A 164 -15.09 17.65 2.39
CA LEU A 164 -15.72 16.69 3.29
C LEU A 164 -14.79 15.50 3.55
N LEU A 165 -14.25 14.88 2.50
CA LEU A 165 -13.33 13.75 2.67
C LEU A 165 -12.09 14.14 3.49
N SER A 166 -11.51 15.33 3.25
CA SER A 166 -10.37 15.82 4.03
C SER A 166 -10.70 15.97 5.51
N ARG A 167 -11.86 16.54 5.86
CA ARG A 167 -12.31 16.67 7.26
C ARG A 167 -12.54 15.31 7.92
N LEU A 168 -13.10 14.35 7.19
CA LEU A 168 -13.28 12.99 7.68
C LEU A 168 -11.93 12.34 7.98
N VAL A 169 -10.97 12.44 7.05
CA VAL A 169 -9.59 11.97 7.24
C VAL A 169 -8.95 12.63 8.47
N ASP A 170 -9.04 13.95 8.61
CA ASP A 170 -8.47 14.67 9.77
C ASP A 170 -9.02 14.18 11.10
N ALA A 171 -10.25 13.67 11.11
CA ALA A 171 -10.85 13.09 12.30
C ALA A 171 -10.33 11.67 12.55
N VAL A 172 -10.24 10.82 11.52
CA VAL A 172 -9.90 9.39 11.72
C VAL A 172 -8.40 9.10 11.72
N GLU A 173 -7.56 9.96 11.14
CA GLU A 173 -6.12 9.73 11.00
C GLU A 173 -5.41 9.37 12.33
N PRO A 174 -5.69 10.04 13.47
CA PRO A 174 -5.05 9.69 14.74
C PRO A 174 -5.31 8.24 15.20
N LEU A 175 -6.41 7.61 14.78
CA LEU A 175 -6.71 6.22 15.13
C LEU A 175 -5.71 5.24 14.54
N MET A 176 -5.07 5.58 13.42
CA MET A 176 -4.11 4.71 12.76
C MET A 176 -2.81 4.54 13.56
N ASP A 177 -2.51 5.48 14.45
CA ASP A 177 -1.32 5.42 15.31
C ASP A 177 -1.61 4.74 16.66
N ILE A 178 -2.87 4.36 16.91
CA ILE A 178 -3.26 3.61 18.10
C ILE A 178 -3.05 2.11 17.83
N SER A 179 -2.27 1.45 18.69
CA SER A 179 -2.10 0.00 18.62
C SER A 179 -3.45 -0.72 18.74
N PRO A 180 -3.80 -1.64 17.82
CA PRO A 180 -5.03 -2.42 17.90
C PRO A 180 -5.15 -3.19 19.22
N HIS A 181 -4.04 -3.72 19.76
CA HIS A 181 -4.02 -4.40 21.06
C HIS A 181 -4.41 -3.46 22.20
N SER A 182 -3.92 -2.22 22.19
CA SER A 182 -4.30 -1.21 23.19
C SER A 182 -5.79 -0.82 23.07
N LEU A 183 -6.33 -0.78 21.85
CA LEU A 183 -7.75 -0.52 21.61
C LEU A 183 -8.61 -1.70 22.10
N MET A 184 -8.26 -2.93 21.73
CA MET A 184 -8.98 -4.15 22.14
C MET A 184 -8.94 -4.32 23.65
N ASN A 185 -7.79 -4.15 24.31
CA ASN A 185 -7.72 -4.17 25.78
C ASN A 185 -8.55 -3.07 26.48
N THR A 186 -8.87 -1.98 25.78
CA THR A 186 -9.78 -0.96 26.29
C THR A 186 -11.24 -1.40 26.17
N LEU A 187 -11.59 -2.09 25.08
CA LEU A 187 -12.94 -2.59 24.79
C LEU A 187 -13.29 -3.88 25.54
N ASP A 188 -12.32 -4.77 25.74
CA ASP A 188 -12.45 -6.07 26.42
C ASP A 188 -12.49 -5.92 27.94
N GLN A 189 -12.16 -4.73 28.48
CA GLN A 189 -12.39 -4.45 29.89
C GLN A 189 -13.90 -4.37 30.14
N PRO A 190 -14.49 -5.29 30.92
CA PRO A 190 -15.92 -5.28 31.19
C PRO A 190 -16.30 -3.92 31.76
N SER A 191 -17.39 -3.35 31.25
CA SER A 191 -17.99 -2.10 31.69
C SER A 191 -17.93 -1.97 33.21
N ALA A 192 -16.93 -1.22 33.70
CA ALA A 192 -16.78 -0.98 35.11
C ALA A 192 -17.78 0.11 35.50
N TRP A 193 -19.00 -0.30 35.84
CA TRP A 193 -19.98 0.51 36.59
C TRP A 193 -19.51 0.85 38.03
N GLY A 194 -18.19 0.88 38.23
CA GLY A 194 -17.52 1.17 39.48
C GLY A 194 -16.01 1.13 39.29
N LYS A 195 -15.42 2.12 38.60
CA LYS A 195 -14.00 2.46 38.78
C LYS A 195 -13.82 3.97 38.89
N THR A 196 -13.38 4.35 40.10
CA THR A 196 -12.68 5.55 40.56
C THR A 196 -12.19 6.54 39.50
N LEU A 197 -12.28 7.84 39.84
CA LEU A 197 -11.78 9.00 39.08
C LEU A 197 -10.33 8.89 38.54
N SER A 198 -9.52 7.95 39.03
CA SER A 198 -8.16 7.68 38.54
C SER A 198 -8.09 6.93 37.20
N ALA A 199 -9.16 6.24 36.76
CA ALA A 199 -9.23 5.62 35.43
C ALA A 199 -9.49 6.64 34.31
N TRP A 200 -9.92 7.85 34.67
CA TRP A 200 -10.15 8.92 33.70
C TRP A 200 -8.85 9.55 33.18
N ASN A 201 -7.75 9.42 33.94
CA ASN A 201 -6.48 10.06 33.62
C ASN A 201 -5.51 9.19 32.80
N ASN A 202 -5.87 7.93 32.49
CA ASN A 202 -4.90 6.95 31.96
C ASN A 202 -5.38 6.12 30.75
N SER A 203 -6.42 6.55 30.04
CA SER A 203 -6.79 5.95 28.74
C SER A 203 -6.71 6.99 27.63
N SER A 204 -5.49 7.34 27.23
CA SER A 204 -5.23 8.19 26.05
C SER A 204 -6.12 7.77 24.86
N ASN A 205 -6.32 6.47 24.66
CA ASN A 205 -7.15 5.92 23.58
C ASN A 205 -8.64 6.31 23.67
N LEU A 206 -9.24 6.31 24.87
CA LEU A 206 -10.64 6.71 25.04
C LEU A 206 -10.80 8.22 24.85
N THR A 207 -9.82 9.01 25.29
CA THR A 207 -9.81 10.46 25.03
C THR A 207 -9.71 10.77 23.55
N GLU A 208 -8.94 10.01 22.78
CA GLU A 208 -8.87 10.15 21.31
C GLU A 208 -10.21 9.78 20.66
N LEU A 209 -10.84 8.66 21.02
CA LEU A 209 -12.17 8.30 20.51
C LEU A 209 -13.22 9.37 20.80
N VAL A 210 -13.22 9.95 22.00
CA VAL A 210 -14.13 11.04 22.37
C VAL A 210 -13.83 12.31 21.57
N LYS A 211 -12.55 12.69 21.43
CA LYS A 211 -12.14 13.84 20.60
C LYS A 211 -12.60 13.69 19.15
N ILE A 212 -12.57 12.47 18.61
CA ILE A 212 -13.03 12.19 17.24
C ILE A 212 -14.52 12.46 17.11
N VAL A 213 -15.33 11.91 18.03
CA VAL A 213 -16.78 12.15 18.03
C VAL A 213 -17.09 13.64 18.12
N PHE A 214 -16.40 14.38 19.00
CA PHE A 214 -16.56 15.84 19.11
C PHE A 214 -16.08 16.59 17.86
N LYS A 215 -14.93 16.23 17.30
CA LYS A 215 -14.33 16.85 16.11
C LYS A 215 -15.17 16.60 14.86
N MET A 216 -15.82 15.44 14.78
CA MET A 216 -16.69 15.08 13.66
C MET A 216 -17.99 15.87 13.67
N GLY A 217 -18.60 16.12 14.83
CA GLY A 217 -19.83 16.93 14.93
C GLY A 217 -20.91 16.50 13.92
N LYS A 218 -21.23 17.37 12.95
CA LYS A 218 -22.21 17.08 11.87
C LYS A 218 -21.74 16.04 10.84
N ASP A 219 -20.43 15.84 10.71
CA ASP A 219 -19.80 14.95 9.73
C ASP A 219 -19.86 13.46 10.18
N ILE A 220 -20.39 13.16 11.38
CA ILE A 220 -20.67 11.78 11.83
C ILE A 220 -21.64 11.02 10.93
N ARG A 221 -22.63 11.73 10.36
CA ARG A 221 -23.60 11.12 9.43
C ARG A 221 -22.92 10.73 8.12
N PRO A 222 -22.19 11.64 7.42
CA PRO A 222 -21.35 11.26 6.30
C PRO A 222 -20.36 10.13 6.59
N LEU A 223 -19.68 10.12 7.75
CA LEU A 223 -18.78 9.01 8.06
C LEU A 223 -19.54 7.69 8.18
N TYR A 224 -20.64 7.66 8.92
CA TYR A 224 -21.46 6.46 9.05
C TYR A 224 -21.96 5.95 7.69
N GLU A 225 -22.42 6.86 6.83
CA GLU A 225 -22.82 6.52 5.47
C GLU A 225 -21.64 5.93 4.69
N LEU A 226 -20.47 6.55 4.75
CA LEU A 226 -19.27 6.06 4.06
C LEU A 226 -18.84 4.67 4.54
N MET A 227 -18.92 4.41 5.85
CA MET A 227 -18.57 3.13 6.47
C MET A 227 -19.56 2.00 6.15
N THR A 228 -20.80 2.31 5.79
CA THR A 228 -21.88 1.30 5.65
C THR A 228 -22.45 1.19 4.24
N ALA A 229 -22.37 2.25 3.44
CA ALA A 229 -22.89 2.30 2.09
C ALA A 229 -21.90 1.75 1.06
N SER A 230 -22.41 1.51 -0.14
CA SER A 230 -21.59 1.21 -1.30
C SER A 230 -20.96 2.47 -1.90
N PRO A 231 -19.81 2.37 -2.59
CA PRO A 231 -19.22 3.48 -3.33
C PRO A 231 -20.21 4.16 -4.28
N LYS A 232 -20.99 3.38 -5.04
CA LYS A 232 -21.98 3.88 -6.00
C LYS A 232 -23.04 4.74 -5.30
N LYS A 233 -23.54 4.32 -4.14
CA LYS A 233 -24.53 5.08 -3.37
C LYS A 233 -23.95 6.41 -2.87
N VAL A 234 -22.74 6.37 -2.31
CA VAL A 234 -22.06 7.59 -1.82
C VAL A 234 -21.84 8.57 -2.96
N LEU A 235 -21.29 8.12 -4.09
CA LEU A 235 -20.95 8.96 -5.22
C LEU A 235 -22.19 9.51 -5.94
N SER A 236 -23.26 8.72 -6.06
CA SER A 236 -24.51 9.15 -6.71
C SER A 236 -25.28 10.23 -5.93
N ARG A 237 -24.97 10.41 -4.65
CA ARG A 237 -25.48 11.54 -3.86
C ARG A 237 -24.85 12.86 -4.27
N TRP A 238 -23.59 12.82 -4.71
CA TRP A 238 -22.80 14.01 -5.05
C TRP A 238 -22.83 14.33 -6.54
N PHE A 239 -22.76 13.31 -7.38
CA PHE A 239 -22.44 13.47 -8.79
C PHE A 239 -23.46 12.76 -9.69
N GLU A 240 -23.78 13.37 -10.82
CA GLU A 240 -24.65 12.78 -11.84
C GLU A 240 -23.85 12.23 -13.03
N SER A 241 -22.66 12.76 -13.31
CA SER A 241 -21.82 12.33 -14.43
C SER A 241 -21.22 10.94 -14.20
N GLU A 242 -21.54 10.03 -15.12
CA GLU A 242 -21.08 8.63 -15.07
C GLU A 242 -19.54 8.51 -15.15
N PRO A 243 -18.81 9.22 -16.04
CA PRO A 243 -17.35 9.11 -16.08
C PRO A 243 -16.65 9.58 -14.81
N LEU A 244 -17.17 10.62 -14.14
CA LEU A 244 -16.64 11.08 -12.86
C LEU A 244 -16.89 10.04 -11.77
N ARG A 245 -18.12 9.56 -11.65
CA ARG A 245 -18.47 8.52 -10.66
C ARG A 245 -17.67 7.25 -10.86
N ALA A 246 -17.52 6.77 -12.09
CA ALA A 246 -16.73 5.57 -12.38
C ALA A 246 -15.25 5.76 -12.06
N THR A 247 -14.68 6.93 -12.41
CA THR A 247 -13.28 7.26 -12.08
C THR A 247 -13.07 7.25 -10.57
N LEU A 248 -13.91 7.95 -9.80
CA LEU A 248 -13.83 7.96 -8.33
C LEU A 248 -14.16 6.61 -7.69
N ALA A 249 -15.04 5.81 -8.29
CA ALA A 249 -15.38 4.48 -7.80
C ALA A 249 -14.18 3.53 -7.90
N THR A 250 -13.28 3.70 -8.87
CA THR A 250 -12.07 2.87 -8.95
C THR A 250 -11.18 3.05 -7.72
N ASP A 251 -11.10 4.27 -7.19
CA ASP A 251 -10.40 4.56 -5.94
C ASP A 251 -11.04 3.84 -4.74
N ALA A 252 -12.36 3.66 -4.75
CA ALA A 252 -13.05 2.90 -3.70
C ALA A 252 -12.86 1.38 -3.78
N LEU A 253 -12.36 0.86 -4.90
CA LEU A 253 -12.29 -0.59 -5.14
C LEU A 253 -10.87 -1.16 -5.09
N ILE A 254 -9.84 -0.31 -5.10
CA ILE A 254 -8.43 -0.75 -5.08
C ILE A 254 -8.17 -1.67 -3.88
N GLY A 255 -7.67 -2.87 -4.18
CA GLY A 255 -7.33 -3.87 -3.17
C GLY A 255 -8.51 -4.69 -2.63
N THR A 256 -9.72 -4.49 -3.15
CA THR A 256 -10.93 -5.22 -2.72
C THR A 256 -11.46 -6.13 -3.83
N MET A 257 -12.00 -7.30 -3.47
CA MET A 257 -12.81 -8.14 -4.37
C MET A 257 -14.29 -7.76 -4.19
N ALA A 258 -14.66 -6.58 -4.67
CA ALA A 258 -15.99 -6.01 -4.48
C ALA A 258 -16.48 -5.26 -5.73
N SER A 259 -17.80 -5.09 -5.82
CA SER A 259 -18.47 -4.25 -6.82
C SER A 259 -18.68 -2.84 -6.26
N THR A 260 -18.92 -1.86 -7.15
CA THR A 260 -19.32 -0.50 -6.77
C THR A 260 -20.61 -0.46 -5.94
N ASP A 261 -21.42 -1.52 -5.97
CA ASP A 261 -22.65 -1.68 -5.20
C ASP A 261 -22.49 -2.47 -3.90
N THR A 262 -21.29 -2.99 -3.59
CA THR A 262 -21.05 -3.73 -2.34
C THR A 262 -21.12 -2.81 -1.11
N PRO A 263 -22.05 -3.03 -0.16
CA PRO A 263 -22.13 -2.24 1.06
C PRO A 263 -20.87 -2.38 1.93
N GLY A 264 -20.52 -1.33 2.67
CA GLY A 264 -19.37 -1.33 3.57
C GLY A 264 -18.01 -1.08 2.89
N VAL A 265 -17.98 -0.87 1.57
CA VAL A 265 -16.75 -0.57 0.82
C VAL A 265 -16.56 0.94 0.60
N GLY A 266 -17.58 1.77 0.85
CA GLY A 266 -17.50 3.22 0.66
C GLY A 266 -16.32 3.89 1.38
N TYR A 267 -15.92 3.39 2.54
CA TYR A 267 -14.81 3.95 3.34
C TYR A 267 -13.45 3.90 2.64
N VAL A 268 -13.29 3.05 1.62
CA VAL A 268 -12.04 2.97 0.85
C VAL A 268 -11.75 4.29 0.12
N LEU A 269 -12.78 5.09 -0.19
CA LEU A 269 -12.62 6.46 -0.70
C LEU A 269 -11.74 7.34 0.21
N LEU A 270 -11.75 7.11 1.53
CA LEU A 270 -10.87 7.86 2.44
C LEU A 270 -9.39 7.53 2.23
N HIS A 271 -9.04 6.30 1.88
CA HIS A 271 -7.63 5.90 1.73
C HIS A 271 -6.91 6.74 0.68
N HIS A 272 -7.64 7.19 -0.34
CA HIS A 272 -7.10 7.99 -1.44
C HIS A 272 -6.70 9.41 -1.03
N VAL A 273 -7.41 9.99 -0.06
CA VAL A 273 -7.14 11.34 0.48
C VAL A 273 -6.38 11.31 1.81
N MET A 274 -6.18 10.12 2.39
CA MET A 274 -5.57 9.93 3.71
C MET A 274 -4.04 9.97 3.71
N GLY A 275 -3.40 9.58 2.62
CA GLY A 275 -1.95 9.60 2.53
C GLY A 275 -1.37 11.02 2.37
N GLY A 276 -0.05 11.11 2.35
CA GLY A 276 0.66 12.36 2.16
C GLY A 276 2.15 12.13 1.93
N VAL A 277 2.78 13.02 1.18
CA VAL A 277 4.21 12.94 0.84
C VAL A 277 4.79 14.36 0.83
N GLU A 278 6.02 14.51 1.33
CA GLU A 278 6.74 15.81 1.40
C GLU A 278 5.90 16.93 2.04
N GLY A 279 5.18 16.62 3.12
CA GLY A 279 4.34 17.57 3.84
C GLY A 279 3.04 17.95 3.13
N VAL A 280 2.74 17.32 1.99
CA VAL A 280 1.55 17.60 1.20
C VAL A 280 0.50 16.54 1.47
N LYS A 281 -0.59 16.92 2.15
CA LYS A 281 -1.72 16.04 2.47
C LYS A 281 -2.47 15.61 1.20
N GLY A 282 -2.97 14.37 1.19
CA GLY A 282 -3.64 13.73 0.06
C GLY A 282 -2.75 13.45 -1.15
N ALA A 283 -1.44 13.75 -1.05
CA ALA A 283 -0.53 13.65 -2.18
C ALA A 283 -0.05 12.22 -2.41
N TRP A 284 -0.06 11.82 -3.68
CA TRP A 284 0.61 10.62 -4.15
C TRP A 284 1.85 11.01 -4.95
N ALA A 285 2.88 10.18 -4.90
CA ALA A 285 4.14 10.46 -5.57
C ALA A 285 4.78 9.21 -6.18
N TYR A 286 5.64 9.43 -7.18
CA TYR A 286 6.54 8.43 -7.74
C TYR A 286 7.92 8.57 -7.11
N PRO A 287 8.44 7.53 -6.44
CA PRO A 287 9.83 7.53 -6.01
C PRO A 287 10.77 7.49 -7.23
N GLU A 288 11.84 8.28 -7.21
CA GLU A 288 12.91 8.21 -8.21
C GLU A 288 13.51 6.79 -8.23
N GLY A 289 13.51 6.14 -9.40
CA GLY A 289 13.94 4.74 -9.52
C GLY A 289 12.89 3.70 -9.09
N GLY A 290 11.66 4.12 -8.79
CA GLY A 290 10.54 3.24 -8.44
C GLY A 290 10.51 2.82 -6.96
N MET A 291 9.56 1.97 -6.58
CA MET A 291 9.30 1.65 -5.17
C MET A 291 10.46 1.00 -4.43
N GLY A 292 11.40 0.36 -5.15
CA GLY A 292 12.65 -0.15 -4.57
C GLY A 292 13.49 0.94 -3.89
N ALA A 293 13.40 2.19 -4.34
CA ALA A 293 14.10 3.32 -3.70
C ALA A 293 13.59 3.59 -2.28
N VAL A 294 12.31 3.36 -2.00
CA VAL A 294 11.72 3.49 -0.66
C VAL A 294 12.34 2.46 0.28
N SER A 295 12.33 1.19 -0.11
CA SER A 295 12.92 0.12 0.70
C SER A 295 14.43 0.25 0.84
N ALA A 296 15.13 0.72 -0.21
CA ALA A 296 16.56 0.99 -0.16
C ALA A 296 16.90 2.11 0.84
N ALA A 297 16.13 3.20 0.87
CA ALA A 297 16.30 4.27 1.84
C ALA A 297 16.06 3.80 3.27
N ILE A 298 15.01 3.01 3.52
CA ILE A 298 14.75 2.42 4.84
C ILE A 298 15.90 1.47 5.25
N ALA A 299 16.37 0.62 4.33
CA ALA A 299 17.48 -0.29 4.59
C ALA A 299 18.81 0.46 4.86
N ALA A 300 19.08 1.56 4.15
CA ALA A 300 20.24 2.41 4.39
C ALA A 300 20.16 3.08 5.76
N SER A 301 18.99 3.57 6.15
CA SER A 301 18.74 4.09 7.50
C SER A 301 18.98 3.03 8.56
N ALA A 302 18.40 1.84 8.41
CA ALA A 302 18.60 0.73 9.34
C ALA A 302 20.09 0.37 9.52
N ARG A 303 20.85 0.30 8.40
CA ARG A 303 22.29 0.06 8.43
C ARG A 303 23.07 1.16 9.13
N SER A 304 22.70 2.43 8.97
CA SER A 304 23.35 3.55 9.68
C SER A 304 23.17 3.47 11.20
N PHE A 305 22.11 2.82 11.68
CA PHE A 305 21.91 2.51 13.10
C PHE A 305 22.53 1.18 13.54
N GLY A 306 23.21 0.45 12.64
CA GLY A 306 23.92 -0.80 12.96
C GLY A 306 23.11 -2.08 12.74
N ALA A 307 21.94 -2.02 12.07
CA ALA A 307 21.22 -3.23 11.69
C ALA A 307 21.98 -4.03 10.61
N GLU A 308 22.09 -5.34 10.78
CA GLU A 308 22.71 -6.25 9.82
C GLU A 308 21.63 -6.89 8.94
N LEU A 309 21.70 -6.66 7.63
CA LEU A 309 20.65 -7.08 6.68
C LEU A 309 21.22 -8.13 5.72
N TYR A 310 20.73 -9.36 5.80
CA TYR A 310 21.19 -10.48 5.00
C TYR A 310 20.14 -10.90 3.96
N THR A 311 20.54 -10.94 2.70
CA THR A 311 19.76 -11.53 1.59
C THR A 311 20.17 -12.98 1.36
N ASP A 312 19.38 -13.70 0.58
CA ASP A 312 19.58 -15.13 0.28
C ASP A 312 19.67 -16.00 1.56
N GLN A 313 19.08 -15.54 2.66
CA GLN A 313 18.98 -16.25 3.94
C GLN A 313 17.53 -16.64 4.21
N MET A 314 17.14 -17.80 3.70
CA MET A 314 15.83 -18.37 4.01
C MET A 314 15.84 -18.95 5.42
N VAL A 315 14.93 -18.50 6.28
CA VAL A 315 14.62 -19.13 7.57
C VAL A 315 13.72 -20.34 7.33
N THR A 316 14.05 -21.47 7.95
CA THR A 316 13.34 -22.75 7.82
C THR A 316 12.67 -23.21 9.11
N ALA A 317 13.09 -22.67 10.26
CA ALA A 317 12.45 -22.94 11.55
C ALA A 317 12.67 -21.78 12.53
N ILE A 318 11.71 -21.59 13.44
CA ILE A 318 11.84 -20.80 14.66
C ILE A 318 12.13 -21.76 15.80
N LYS A 319 13.20 -21.49 16.56
CA LYS A 319 13.56 -22.28 17.74
C LYS A 319 12.74 -21.81 18.93
N THR A 320 12.20 -22.73 19.71
CA THR A 320 11.51 -22.43 20.96
C THR A 320 12.16 -23.14 22.14
N ASP A 321 12.07 -22.56 23.33
CA ASP A 321 12.43 -23.24 24.57
C ASP A 321 11.28 -24.15 25.07
N SER A 322 11.49 -24.78 26.24
CA SER A 322 10.50 -25.66 26.86
C SER A 322 9.22 -24.96 27.31
N SER A 323 9.22 -23.62 27.43
CA SER A 323 8.03 -22.83 27.73
C SER A 323 7.26 -22.41 26.48
N GLY A 324 7.80 -22.69 25.29
CA GLY A 324 7.26 -22.26 24.00
C GLY A 324 7.72 -20.87 23.57
N ALA A 325 8.62 -20.23 24.31
CA ALA A 325 9.15 -18.91 23.94
C ALA A 325 10.15 -19.03 22.78
N ALA A 326 10.08 -18.12 21.81
CA ALA A 326 11.04 -18.09 20.70
C ALA A 326 12.43 -17.67 21.18
N VAL A 327 13.45 -18.46 20.84
CA VAL A 327 14.85 -18.26 21.27
C VAL A 327 15.84 -18.12 20.12
N GLY A 328 15.35 -18.13 18.88
CA GLY A 328 16.19 -18.00 17.70
C GLY A 328 15.55 -18.58 16.44
N VAL A 329 16.35 -18.73 15.40
CA VAL A 329 15.93 -19.28 14.10
C VAL A 329 16.99 -20.21 13.52
N VAL A 330 16.57 -21.02 12.55
CA VAL A 330 17.45 -21.85 11.72
C VAL A 330 17.30 -21.43 10.26
N THR A 331 18.42 -21.27 9.57
CA THR A 331 18.44 -20.95 8.13
C THR A 331 18.51 -22.23 7.28
N SER A 332 18.16 -22.12 6.01
CA SER A 332 18.27 -23.21 5.02
C SER A 332 19.71 -23.72 4.82
N GLY A 333 20.72 -22.91 5.16
CA GLY A 333 22.13 -23.33 5.19
C GLY A 333 22.53 -24.10 6.45
N GLY A 334 21.59 -24.38 7.36
CA GLY A 334 21.84 -25.05 8.64
C GLY A 334 22.45 -24.14 9.72
N ILE A 335 22.60 -22.84 9.45
CA ILE A 335 23.10 -21.89 10.44
C ILE A 335 21.99 -21.61 11.46
N GLU A 336 22.30 -21.82 12.73
CA GLU A 336 21.46 -21.43 13.84
C GLU A 336 21.84 -20.04 14.36
N VAL A 337 20.82 -19.23 14.62
CA VAL A 337 20.99 -17.87 15.15
C VAL A 337 20.13 -17.72 16.39
N ASP A 338 20.78 -17.49 17.52
CA ASP A 338 20.11 -17.25 18.80
C ASP A 338 19.62 -15.79 18.89
N ALA A 339 18.43 -15.59 19.45
CA ALA A 339 17.87 -14.27 19.68
C ALA A 339 16.94 -14.23 20.89
N ARG A 340 16.86 -13.07 21.53
CA ARG A 340 15.93 -12.83 22.64
C ARG A 340 14.50 -12.55 22.15
N LEU A 341 14.40 -12.05 20.93
CA LEU A 341 13.14 -11.75 20.26
C LEU A 341 13.23 -12.15 18.79
N VAL A 342 12.18 -12.82 18.31
CA VAL A 342 12.01 -13.14 16.89
C VAL A 342 10.77 -12.39 16.39
N LEU A 343 10.95 -11.53 15.39
CA LEU A 343 9.85 -10.83 14.72
C LEU A 343 9.65 -11.44 13.33
N SER A 344 8.46 -11.93 13.04
CA SER A 344 8.13 -12.39 11.69
C SER A 344 7.44 -11.29 10.90
N ASN A 345 8.07 -10.89 9.81
CA ASN A 345 7.48 -10.04 8.77
C ASN A 345 7.00 -10.88 7.57
N ALA A 346 7.07 -12.21 7.68
CA ALA A 346 6.43 -13.11 6.73
C ALA A 346 4.90 -13.12 6.94
N THR A 347 4.16 -13.71 6.01
CA THR A 347 2.71 -13.88 6.19
C THR A 347 2.43 -14.74 7.42
N PRO A 348 1.25 -14.62 8.06
CA PRO A 348 0.90 -15.48 9.18
C PRO A 348 0.97 -16.98 8.85
N ALA A 349 0.53 -17.38 7.65
CA ALA A 349 0.65 -18.77 7.18
C ALA A 349 2.10 -19.25 7.07
N ALA A 350 2.99 -18.43 6.51
CA ALA A 350 4.41 -18.76 6.43
C ALA A 350 5.04 -18.83 7.82
N THR A 351 4.70 -17.89 8.71
CA THR A 351 5.18 -17.88 10.10
C THR A 351 4.76 -19.12 10.87
N LEU A 352 3.48 -19.53 10.73
CA LEU A 352 2.95 -20.73 11.36
C LEU A 352 3.72 -21.99 10.91
N SER A 353 4.09 -22.06 9.63
CA SER A 353 4.87 -23.19 9.10
C SER A 353 6.31 -23.28 9.64
N LEU A 354 6.84 -22.20 10.23
CA LEU A 354 8.17 -22.17 10.83
C LEU A 354 8.15 -22.55 12.32
N LEU A 355 6.98 -22.57 12.96
CA LEU A 355 6.86 -22.88 14.38
C LEU A 355 6.77 -24.40 14.62
N PRO A 356 7.33 -24.91 15.72
CA PRO A 356 7.09 -26.28 16.15
C PRO A 356 5.59 -26.54 16.38
N PRO A 357 5.06 -27.73 16.01
CA PRO A 357 3.68 -28.09 16.30
C PRO A 357 3.36 -27.97 17.80
N GLY A 358 2.17 -27.45 18.13
CA GLY A 358 1.73 -27.25 19.51
C GLY A 358 2.27 -26.00 20.22
N THR A 359 3.05 -25.16 19.54
CA THR A 359 3.54 -23.88 20.13
C THR A 359 2.40 -22.89 20.42
N LEU A 360 1.38 -22.84 19.57
CA LEU A 360 0.24 -21.95 19.72
C LEU A 360 -1.00 -22.74 20.15
N SER A 361 -1.97 -22.06 20.78
CA SER A 361 -3.28 -22.67 21.08
C SER A 361 -4.00 -23.10 19.80
N GLU A 362 -4.89 -24.09 19.91
CA GLU A 362 -5.71 -24.54 18.78
C GLU A 362 -6.60 -23.41 18.24
N GLU A 363 -7.13 -22.57 19.12
CA GLU A 363 -7.92 -21.38 18.76
C GLU A 363 -7.09 -20.41 17.90
N THR A 364 -5.89 -20.05 18.36
CA THR A 364 -5.00 -19.14 17.62
C THR A 364 -4.60 -19.74 16.28
N THR A 365 -4.25 -21.03 16.27
CA THR A 365 -3.85 -21.75 15.05
C THR A 365 -4.99 -21.75 14.03
N SER A 366 -6.21 -22.07 14.49
CA SER A 366 -7.41 -22.07 13.64
C SER A 366 -7.71 -20.67 13.09
N ALA A 367 -7.61 -19.64 13.92
CA ALA A 367 -7.81 -18.24 13.50
C ALA A 367 -6.80 -17.82 12.42
N LEU A 368 -5.52 -18.19 12.57
CA LEU A 368 -4.47 -17.90 11.57
C LEU A 368 -4.67 -18.68 10.27
N GLN A 369 -5.14 -19.93 10.34
CA GLN A 369 -5.45 -20.76 9.18
C GLN A 369 -6.71 -20.29 8.43
N ALA A 370 -7.64 -19.64 9.13
CA ALA A 370 -8.87 -19.10 8.54
C ALA A 370 -8.66 -17.79 7.75
N ILE A 371 -7.46 -17.19 7.77
CA ILE A 371 -7.15 -15.97 7.02
C ILE A 371 -7.28 -16.24 5.52
N GLN A 372 -8.16 -15.51 4.85
CA GLN A 372 -8.30 -15.55 3.40
C GLN A 372 -7.27 -14.64 2.72
N TYR A 373 -6.41 -15.23 1.90
CA TYR A 373 -5.38 -14.52 1.11
C TYR A 373 -5.80 -14.30 -0.35
N GLU A 374 -7.07 -14.53 -0.67
CA GLU A 374 -7.63 -14.32 -2.00
C GLU A 374 -7.48 -12.84 -2.41
N SER A 375 -6.95 -12.61 -3.61
CA SER A 375 -6.73 -11.27 -4.13
C SER A 375 -7.19 -11.21 -5.60
N PRO A 376 -8.01 -10.21 -5.97
CA PRO A 376 -8.45 -10.04 -7.35
C PRO A 376 -7.41 -9.32 -8.23
N VAL A 377 -6.27 -8.94 -7.66
CA VAL A 377 -5.33 -8.05 -8.34
C VAL A 377 -4.42 -8.84 -9.26
N THR A 378 -4.55 -8.58 -10.56
CA THR A 378 -3.57 -9.00 -11.57
C THR A 378 -2.78 -7.79 -12.05
N LYS A 379 -1.45 -7.91 -12.10
CA LYS A 379 -0.58 -6.85 -12.62
C LYS A 379 0.22 -7.32 -13.82
N ILE A 380 0.10 -6.57 -14.92
CA ILE A 380 0.85 -6.79 -16.15
C ILE A 380 1.87 -5.66 -16.29
N ASN A 381 3.14 -6.00 -16.43
CA ASN A 381 4.21 -5.05 -16.72
C ASN A 381 4.54 -5.13 -18.20
N VAL A 382 4.54 -4.00 -18.90
CA VAL A 382 4.77 -3.94 -20.35
C VAL A 382 5.90 -2.97 -20.65
N ALA A 383 6.95 -3.43 -21.35
CA ALA A 383 7.95 -2.55 -21.96
C ALA A 383 7.46 -2.12 -23.34
N LEU A 384 7.38 -0.82 -23.58
CA LEU A 384 6.91 -0.24 -24.83
C LEU A 384 8.08 0.42 -25.58
N SER A 385 8.08 0.32 -26.90
CA SER A 385 9.09 0.97 -27.76
C SER A 385 8.83 2.45 -28.01
N ARG A 386 7.66 2.96 -27.61
CA ARG A 386 7.24 4.35 -27.76
C ARG A 386 6.20 4.71 -26.68
N ILE A 387 5.95 6.00 -26.50
CA ILE A 387 4.95 6.50 -25.56
C ILE A 387 3.54 6.15 -26.08
N PRO A 388 2.62 5.63 -25.24
CA PRO A 388 1.23 5.39 -25.62
C PRO A 388 0.55 6.61 -26.24
N GLN A 389 -0.40 6.38 -27.15
CA GLN A 389 -1.19 7.44 -27.79
C GLN A 389 -2.67 7.21 -27.50
N PHE A 390 -3.36 8.27 -27.06
CA PHE A 390 -4.78 8.23 -26.74
C PHE A 390 -5.57 9.02 -27.79
N LEU A 391 -6.55 8.37 -28.43
CA LEU A 391 -7.42 9.03 -29.42
C LEU A 391 -8.21 10.20 -28.81
N ALA A 392 -8.47 10.14 -27.50
CA ALA A 392 -9.12 11.21 -26.74
C ALA A 392 -8.27 12.50 -26.69
N ASN A 393 -6.95 12.37 -26.70
CA ASN A 393 -5.99 13.48 -26.64
C ASN A 393 -4.77 13.18 -27.54
N PRO A 394 -4.92 13.29 -28.88
CA PRO A 394 -3.85 12.93 -29.81
C PRO A 394 -2.64 13.85 -29.61
N THR A 395 -1.44 13.28 -29.61
CA THR A 395 -0.19 14.05 -29.50
C THR A 395 0.43 14.26 -30.89
N ALA A 396 1.07 15.42 -31.09
CA ALA A 396 1.66 15.77 -32.38
C ALA A 396 2.91 14.95 -32.75
N SER A 397 3.57 14.31 -31.76
CA SER A 397 4.76 13.48 -31.94
C SER A 397 4.72 12.31 -30.97
N SER A 398 5.03 11.10 -31.45
CA SER A 398 5.04 9.87 -30.66
C SER A 398 6.07 9.84 -29.53
N ASP A 399 7.04 10.76 -29.55
CA ASP A 399 8.16 10.77 -28.61
C ASP A 399 7.99 11.83 -27.51
N ARG A 400 6.93 12.64 -27.59
CA ARG A 400 6.66 13.69 -26.61
C ARG A 400 5.86 13.15 -25.43
N VAL A 401 6.42 13.25 -24.23
CA VAL A 401 5.70 13.01 -22.98
C VAL A 401 4.71 14.15 -22.73
N MET A 402 3.49 13.81 -22.31
CA MET A 402 2.39 14.74 -22.07
C MET A 402 1.91 14.57 -20.63
N PRO A 403 1.24 15.56 -20.01
CA PRO A 403 0.83 15.48 -18.61
C PRO A 403 0.01 14.23 -18.25
N HIS A 404 -0.91 13.79 -19.12
CA HIS A 404 -1.72 12.59 -18.87
C HIS A 404 -0.91 11.28 -18.83
N HIS A 405 0.29 11.25 -19.41
CA HIS A 405 1.19 10.09 -19.30
C HIS A 405 1.79 9.93 -17.89
N HIS A 406 1.71 10.95 -17.05
CA HIS A 406 2.16 10.90 -15.65
C HIS A 406 1.04 10.54 -14.68
N ALA A 407 -0.21 10.45 -15.13
CA ALA A 407 -1.34 10.14 -14.27
C ALA A 407 -1.51 8.63 -14.06
N THR A 408 -2.34 8.26 -13.08
CA THR A 408 -3.02 6.96 -13.18
C THR A 408 -4.01 7.03 -14.33
N ILE A 409 -3.90 6.07 -15.25
CA ILE A 409 -4.76 5.99 -16.43
C ILE A 409 -5.87 4.99 -16.14
N HIS A 410 -7.10 5.48 -16.04
CA HIS A 410 -8.28 4.67 -15.77
C HIS A 410 -8.92 4.26 -17.10
N LEU A 411 -8.87 2.97 -17.40
CA LEU A 411 -9.53 2.40 -18.58
C LEU A 411 -10.89 1.82 -18.18
N ASN A 412 -11.83 1.75 -19.13
CA ASN A 412 -13.17 1.18 -18.91
C ASN A 412 -13.95 1.88 -17.78
N CYS A 413 -13.76 3.19 -17.62
CA CYS A 413 -14.40 4.00 -16.58
C CYS A 413 -15.38 5.01 -17.18
N GLU A 414 -16.11 4.62 -18.23
CA GLU A 414 -17.15 5.49 -18.80
C GLU A 414 -18.44 5.52 -17.94
N ASN A 415 -18.70 4.47 -17.16
CA ASN A 415 -19.77 4.37 -16.16
C ASN A 415 -19.47 3.26 -15.14
N CYS A 416 -20.17 3.26 -14.00
CA CYS A 416 -19.95 2.27 -12.94
C CYS A 416 -20.35 0.85 -13.33
N ASP A 417 -21.30 0.67 -14.26
CA ASP A 417 -21.77 -0.67 -14.65
C ASP A 417 -20.68 -1.46 -15.40
N ILE A 418 -19.82 -0.77 -16.17
CA ILE A 418 -18.63 -1.39 -16.79
C ILE A 418 -17.64 -1.87 -15.72
N VAL A 419 -17.41 -1.06 -14.69
CA VAL A 419 -16.54 -1.43 -13.55
C VAL A 419 -17.12 -2.65 -12.82
N ASP A 420 -18.43 -2.69 -12.63
CA ASP A 420 -19.12 -3.84 -12.03
C ASP A 420 -19.06 -5.10 -12.90
N GLU A 421 -19.06 -4.97 -14.24
CA GLU A 421 -18.93 -6.13 -15.12
C GLU A 421 -17.57 -6.81 -14.96
N ALA A 422 -16.48 -6.04 -14.81
CA ALA A 422 -15.16 -6.60 -14.52
C ALA A 422 -15.13 -7.42 -13.22
N TYR A 423 -15.87 -6.99 -12.19
CA TYR A 423 -16.06 -7.76 -10.96
C TYR A 423 -16.84 -9.06 -11.20
N ARG A 424 -17.95 -8.99 -11.95
CA ARG A 424 -18.75 -10.19 -12.30
C ARG A 424 -17.94 -11.19 -13.14
N ASP A 425 -17.13 -10.71 -14.08
CA ASP A 425 -16.18 -11.52 -14.85
C ASP A 425 -15.20 -12.24 -13.91
N ALA A 426 -14.59 -11.52 -12.97
CA ALA A 426 -13.69 -12.11 -12.00
C ALA A 426 -14.38 -13.17 -11.10
N GLN A 427 -15.62 -12.92 -10.67
CA GLN A 427 -16.42 -13.91 -9.91
C GLN A 427 -16.71 -15.18 -10.72
N ARG A 428 -16.85 -15.06 -12.05
CA ARG A 428 -17.03 -16.19 -12.96
C ARG A 428 -15.71 -16.88 -13.33
N GLY A 429 -14.57 -16.38 -12.85
CA GLY A 429 -13.24 -16.92 -13.16
C GLY A 429 -12.78 -16.63 -14.59
N VAL A 430 -13.34 -15.59 -15.23
CA VAL A 430 -12.94 -15.14 -16.57
C VAL A 430 -12.19 -13.82 -16.50
N LEU A 431 -11.38 -13.53 -17.53
CA LEU A 431 -10.68 -12.25 -17.62
C LEU A 431 -11.69 -11.12 -17.91
N PRO A 432 -11.51 -9.94 -17.29
CA PRO A 432 -12.34 -8.77 -17.58
C PRO A 432 -12.32 -8.40 -19.06
N THR A 433 -13.49 -8.06 -19.60
CA THR A 433 -13.70 -7.73 -21.02
C THR A 433 -13.47 -6.26 -21.39
#